data_AF-A0A7C5U6J8-F1
#
_entry.id   AF-A0A7C5U6J8-F1
#
_cell.length_a   1.000
_cell.length_b   1.000
_cell.length_c   1.000
_cell.angle_alpha   90.00
_cell.angle_beta   90.00
_cell.angle_gamma   90.00
#
_symmetry.space_group_name_H-M   'P 1'
#
loop_
_entity.id
_entity.type
_entity.pdbx_description
1 polymer ?
#
loop_
_entity_poly.entity_id
_entity_poly.type
_entity_poly.pdbx_seq_one_letter_code
_entity_poly.pdbx_strand_id
1 'polypeptide(L)' 'MKVRALTTETVSLSFEEIKRYGRHLIIPEVGMAGQKKLKSARVLVVGAGGLGSPISL' A
#
# COMPACT_ATOMS: atom_id res chain seq x y z
N MET A 1 -19.81 -7.12 -18.91
CA MET A 1 -19.36 -6.39 -17.69
C MET A 1 -17.87 -6.08 -17.86
N LYS A 2 -17.53 -4.83 -18.21
CA LYS A 2 -16.17 -4.45 -18.63
C LYS A 2 -15.36 -4.15 -17.35
N VAL A 3 -14.62 -5.14 -16.85
CA VAL A 3 -13.70 -4.95 -15.73
C VAL A 3 -12.63 -3.97 -16.22
N ARG A 4 -12.66 -2.75 -15.69
CA ARG A 4 -11.69 -1.70 -15.98
C ARG A 4 -10.31 -2.24 -15.58
N ALA A 5 -9.48 -2.57 -16.55
CA ALA A 5 -8.07 -2.88 -16.31
C ALA A 5 -7.49 -1.70 -15.54
N LEU A 6 -7.05 -1.94 -14.30
CA LEU A 6 -6.31 -0.96 -13.52
C LEU A 6 -5.02 -0.70 -14.29
N THR A 7 -4.97 0.42 -14.99
CA THR A 7 -3.76 0.92 -15.64
C THR A 7 -2.67 0.96 -14.59
N THR A 8 -1.62 0.16 -14.77
CA THR A 8 -0.42 0.18 -13.94
C THR A 8 0.32 1.49 -14.19
N GLU A 9 -0.20 2.59 -13.64
CA GLU A 9 0.62 3.77 -13.43
C GLU A 9 1.84 3.33 -12.63
N THR A 10 3.02 3.70 -13.11
CA THR A 10 4.29 3.37 -12.44
C THR A 10 4.39 4.19 -11.17
N VAL A 11 3.72 3.72 -10.10
CA VAL A 11 3.75 4.36 -8.79
C VAL A 11 5.19 4.32 -8.27
N SER A 12 5.77 5.50 -8.08
CA SER A 12 7.09 5.71 -7.48
C SER A 12 6.95 6.11 -6.01
N LEU A 13 7.99 5.84 -5.22
CA LEU A 13 8.09 6.32 -3.84
C LEU A 13 8.92 7.60 -3.82
N SER A 14 8.47 8.59 -3.06
CA SER A 14 9.27 9.79 -2.76
C SER A 14 10.42 9.43 -1.83
N PHE A 15 11.40 10.34 -1.73
CA PHE A 15 12.51 10.17 -0.79
C PHE A 15 12.02 10.03 0.66
N GLU A 16 11.02 10.82 1.06
CA GLU A 16 10.45 10.74 2.40
C GLU A 16 9.76 9.39 2.67
N GLU A 17 9.07 8.84 1.67
CA GLU A 17 8.44 7.52 1.78
C GLU A 17 9.50 6.42 1.88
N ILE A 18 10.59 6.50 1.12
CA ILE A 18 11.71 5.56 1.22
C ILE A 18 12.32 5.61 2.64
N LYS A 19 12.54 6.83 3.17
CA LYS A 19 13.03 7.02 4.54
C LYS A 19 12.05 6.44 5.58
N ARG A 20 10.75 6.67 5.42
CA ARG A 20 9.70 6.17 6.33
C ARG A 20 9.58 4.64 6.29
N TYR A 21 9.61 4.04 5.11
CA TYR A 21 9.36 2.60 4.91
C TYR A 21 10.64 1.76 4.81
N GLY A 22 11.82 2.34 5.05
CA GLY A 22 13.11 1.67 4.86
C GLY A 22 13.22 0.29 5.53
N ARG A 23 12.65 0.11 6.73
CA ARG A 23 12.64 -1.19 7.43
C ARG A 23 11.79 -2.26 6.75
N HIS A 24 10.73 -1.88 6.02
CA HIS A 24 9.91 -2.81 5.25
C HIS A 24 10.54 -3.10 3.89
N LEU A 25 11.26 -2.13 3.31
CA LEU A 25 11.93 -2.28 2.02
C LEU A 25 13.04 -3.34 2.03
N ILE A 26 13.62 -3.64 3.19
CA ILE A 26 14.65 -4.69 3.34
C ILE A 26 14.06 -6.10 3.52
N ILE A 27 12.76 -6.22 3.81
CA ILE A 27 12.11 -7.52 3.99
C ILE A 27 11.97 -8.18 2.60
N PRO A 28 12.56 -9.37 2.36
CA PRO A 28 12.59 -9.99 1.04
C PRO A 28 11.21 -10.15 0.38
N GLU A 29 10.18 -10.45 1.19
CA GLU A 29 8.81 -10.70 0.74
C GLU A 29 8.05 -9.41 0.40
N VAL A 30 8.51 -8.26 0.91
CA VAL A 30 7.88 -6.95 0.65
C VAL A 30 8.68 -6.21 -0.42
N GLY A 31 9.90 -5.82 -0.10
CA GLY A 31 10.78 -5.08 -0.99
C GLY A 31 10.16 -3.81 -1.61
N MET A 32 10.80 -3.31 -2.65
CA MET A 32 10.30 -2.16 -3.42
C MET A 32 8.98 -2.46 -4.15
N ALA A 33 8.82 -3.69 -4.66
CA ALA A 33 7.64 -4.07 -5.43
C ALA A 33 6.39 -4.14 -4.57
N GLY A 34 6.47 -4.76 -3.38
CA GLY A 34 5.39 -4.84 -2.42
C GLY A 34 4.99 -3.47 -1.90
N GLN A 35 5.96 -2.60 -1.59
CA GLN A 35 5.64 -1.24 -1.11
C GLN A 35 4.93 -0.40 -2.17
N LYS A 36 5.34 -0.50 -3.45
CA LYS A 36 4.63 0.15 -4.56
C LYS A 36 3.21 -0.39 -4.74
N LYS A 37 3.01 -1.70 -4.58
CA LYS A 37 1.69 -2.33 -4.62
C LYS A 37 0.79 -1.84 -3.48
N LEU A 38 1.32 -1.68 -2.27
CA LEU A 38 0.57 -1.09 -1.15
C LEU A 38 0.20 0.36 -1.40
N LYS A 39 1.11 1.16 -1.97
CA LYS A 39 0.85 2.57 -2.31
C LYS A 39 -0.23 2.73 -3.39
N SER A 40 -0.29 1.82 -4.36
CA SER A 40 -1.32 1.83 -5.40
C SER A 40 -2.65 1.19 -4.94
N ALA A 41 -2.65 0.47 -3.83
CA ALA A 41 -3.84 -0.22 -3.34
C ALA A 41 -4.91 0.74 -2.82
N ARG A 42 -6.15 0.30 -2.92
CA ARG A 42 -7.33 0.92 -2.30
C ARG A 42 -8.02 -0.14 -1.47
N VAL A 43 -8.27 0.14 -0.19
CA VAL A 43 -8.91 -0.79 0.75
C VAL A 43 -10.11 -0.10 1.38
N LEU A 44 -11.25 -0.78 1.40
CA LEU A 44 -12.45 -0.33 2.11
C LEU A 44 -12.52 -1.05 3.46
N VAL A 45 -12.62 -0.27 4.55
CA VAL A 45 -12.86 -0.78 5.90
C VAL A 45 -14.29 -0.45 6.29
N VAL A 46 -15.08 -1.47 6.65
CA VAL A 46 -16.49 -1.27 7.07
C VAL A 46 -16.56 -1.30 8.59
N GLY A 47 -16.84 -0.13 9.16
CA GLY A 47 -16.90 0.09 10.61
C GLY A 47 -15.58 0.61 11.20
N ALA A 48 -15.68 1.66 12.01
CA ALA A 48 -14.55 2.34 12.67
C ALA A 48 -14.59 2.18 14.20
N GLY A 49 -15.10 1.05 14.68
CA GLY A 49 -15.14 0.69 16.11
C GLY A 49 -13.88 -0.05 16.56
N GLY A 50 -14.00 -0.89 17.61
CA GLY A 50 -12.87 -1.57 18.23
C GLY A 50 -12.04 -2.50 17.32
N LEU A 51 -12.65 -3.03 16.25
CA LEU A 51 -11.94 -3.83 15.24
C LEU A 51 -11.38 -2.99 14.09
N GLY A 52 -12.10 -1.95 13.67
CA GLY A 52 -11.69 -1.10 12.54
C GLY A 52 -10.50 -0.20 12.88
N SER A 53 -10.51 0.39 14.09
CA SER A 53 -9.48 1.32 14.55
C SER A 53 -8.05 0.77 14.45
N PRO A 54 -7.72 -0.44 14.96
CA PRO A 54 -6.35 -0.96 14.87
C PRO A 54 -5.93 -1.37 13.45
N ILE A 55 -6.87 -1.56 12.53
CA ILE A 55 -6.56 -1.95 11.14
C ILE A 55 -6.27 -0.72 10.27
N SER A 56 -6.88 0.44 10.58
CA SER A 56 -6.81 1.65 9.74
C SER A 56 -5.80 2.70 10.17
N LEU A 57 -5.30 2.65 11.40
CA LEU A 57 -4.47 3.68 12.02
C LEU A 57 -2.98 3.31 12.07
#